data_AF-A0A524PYU3-F1
#
_entry.id   AF-A0A524PYU3-F1
#
_cell.length_a   1.000
_cell.length_b   1.000
_cell.length_c   1.000
_cell.angle_alpha   90.00
_cell.angle_beta   90.00
_cell.angle_gamma   90.00
#
_symmetry.space_group_name_H-M   'P 1'
#
loop_
_entity.id
_entity.type
_entity.pdbx_description
1 polymer ?
#
loop_
_entity_poly.entity_id
_entity_poly.type
_entity_poly.pdbx_seq_one_letter_code
_entity_poly.pdbx_strand_id
1 'polypeptide(L)'
;MNIGLYEKLRDKVGRHSAYFPKSKSGIELQCLKKLFNENDAEMYLNLSENLETDEQIAARTGQDPKFVISILRGMAAKGLLFPKQKDGKRYYAAAPFAHGLLENQVKTIDRELAALYEEYVWAEKVPEPRRPEDANQPLVPLRSIPIKAPVNITRPVAPYEDVKDIIMSQERIALA
;
A
#
# COMPACT_ATOMS: atom_id res chain seq x y z
N MET A 1 -15.21 -21.93 0.59
CA MET A 1 -14.30 -21.01 -0.12
C MET A 1 -15.12 -20.15 -1.06
N ASN A 2 -15.40 -18.89 -0.70
CA ASN A 2 -16.24 -18.00 -1.49
C ASN A 2 -15.40 -17.27 -2.55
N ILE A 3 -15.12 -17.93 -3.68
CA ILE A 3 -14.30 -17.37 -4.79
C ILE A 3 -14.86 -16.01 -5.23
N GLY A 4 -16.19 -15.86 -5.28
CA GLY A 4 -16.84 -14.62 -5.68
C GLY A 4 -16.58 -13.43 -4.74
N LEU A 5 -16.27 -13.66 -3.46
CA LEU A 5 -15.92 -12.58 -2.53
C LEU A 5 -14.56 -11.95 -2.88
N TYR A 6 -13.54 -12.79 -3.09
CA TYR A 6 -12.19 -12.30 -3.41
C TYR A 6 -12.10 -11.71 -4.82
N GLU A 7 -12.93 -12.16 -5.76
CA GLU A 7 -13.07 -11.50 -7.07
C GLU A 7 -13.65 -10.10 -6.95
N LYS A 8 -14.71 -9.92 -6.14
CA LYS A 8 -15.25 -8.59 -5.84
C LYS A 8 -14.21 -7.71 -5.15
N LEU A 9 -13.44 -8.28 -4.21
CA LEU A 9 -12.37 -7.58 -3.53
C LEU A 9 -11.29 -7.10 -4.51
N ARG A 10 -10.83 -7.99 -5.41
CA ARG A 10 -9.91 -7.61 -6.50
C ARG A 10 -10.45 -6.46 -7.31
N ASP A 11 -11.70 -6.53 -7.74
CA ASP A 11 -12.29 -5.49 -8.57
C ASP A 11 -12.39 -4.15 -7.83
N LYS A 12 -12.69 -4.18 -6.52
CA LYS A 12 -12.71 -2.99 -5.66
C LYS A 12 -11.30 -2.41 -5.49
N VAL A 13 -10.30 -3.24 -5.18
CA VAL A 13 -8.89 -2.83 -5.05
C VAL A 13 -8.36 -2.25 -6.37
N GLY A 14 -8.70 -2.88 -7.50
CA GLY A 14 -8.31 -2.42 -8.84
C GLY A 14 -8.96 -1.12 -9.29
N ARG A 15 -10.12 -0.73 -8.71
CA ARG A 15 -10.68 0.62 -8.92
C ARG A 15 -9.92 1.69 -8.12
N HIS A 16 -9.47 1.35 -6.92
CA HIS A 16 -8.76 2.26 -6.02
C HIS A 16 -7.26 2.37 -6.33
N SER A 17 -6.70 1.38 -7.04
CA SER A 17 -5.29 1.33 -7.41
C SER A 17 -5.14 1.32 -8.92
N ALA A 18 -4.35 2.26 -9.46
CA ALA A 18 -4.04 2.31 -10.89
C ALA A 18 -3.27 1.08 -11.43
N TYR A 19 -2.88 0.13 -10.56
CA TYR A 19 -1.93 -0.96 -10.86
C TYR A 19 -2.34 -2.33 -10.28
N PHE A 20 -3.64 -2.68 -10.28
CA PHE A 20 -4.09 -4.01 -9.81
C PHE A 20 -5.08 -4.73 -10.76
N PRO A 21 -4.68 -5.04 -12.01
CA PRO A 21 -5.53 -5.79 -12.95
C PRO A 21 -5.62 -7.29 -12.61
N LYS A 22 -6.65 -7.95 -13.16
CA LYS A 22 -6.78 -9.41 -13.15
C LYS A 22 -5.60 -10.05 -13.89
N SER A 23 -4.95 -11.01 -13.25
CA SER A 23 -3.85 -11.77 -13.84
C SER A 23 -4.36 -12.98 -14.62
N LYS A 24 -3.53 -13.57 -15.49
CA LYS A 24 -3.87 -14.80 -16.21
C LYS A 24 -3.82 -16.02 -15.29
N SER A 25 -2.85 -16.07 -14.40
CA SER A 25 -2.67 -17.15 -13.41
C SER A 25 -3.68 -17.09 -12.26
N GLY A 26 -4.30 -15.94 -12.01
CA GLY A 26 -5.13 -15.71 -10.82
C GLY A 26 -4.32 -15.48 -9.55
N ILE A 27 -3.01 -15.22 -9.66
CA ILE A 27 -2.12 -15.03 -8.51
C ILE A 27 -2.50 -13.82 -7.66
N GLU A 28 -3.14 -12.81 -8.25
CA GLU A 28 -3.64 -11.64 -7.51
C GLU A 28 -4.66 -12.04 -6.43
N LEU A 29 -5.45 -13.08 -6.69
CA LEU A 29 -6.41 -13.60 -5.72
C LEU A 29 -5.70 -14.35 -4.59
N GLN A 30 -4.55 -14.98 -4.87
CA GLN A 30 -3.73 -15.62 -3.84
C GLN A 30 -3.11 -14.57 -2.91
N CYS A 31 -2.58 -13.47 -3.48
CA CYS A 31 -2.13 -12.31 -2.70
C CYS A 31 -3.23 -11.79 -1.77
N LEU A 32 -4.44 -11.58 -2.30
CA LEU A 32 -5.56 -11.09 -1.49
C LEU A 32 -5.98 -12.07 -0.39
N LYS A 33 -5.99 -13.37 -0.66
CA LYS A 33 -6.33 -14.40 0.34
C LYS A 33 -5.29 -14.52 1.45
N LYS A 34 -4.03 -14.22 1.15
CA LYS A 34 -2.95 -14.20 2.16
C LYS A 34 -3.08 -12.98 3.09
N LEU A 35 -3.57 -11.86 2.57
CA LEU A 35 -3.70 -10.59 3.30
C LEU A 35 -5.03 -10.45 4.07
N PHE A 36 -6.14 -10.88 3.47
CA PHE A 36 -7.49 -10.69 3.99
C PHE A 36 -8.08 -12.02 4.47
N ASN A 37 -8.75 -11.99 5.62
CA ASN A 37 -9.77 -13.01 5.91
C ASN A 37 -11.13 -12.60 5.30
N GLU A 38 -12.14 -13.46 5.41
CA GLU A 38 -13.45 -13.20 4.81
C GLU A 38 -14.14 -11.95 5.39
N ASN A 39 -14.06 -11.74 6.71
CA ASN A 39 -14.63 -10.55 7.37
C ASN A 39 -13.92 -9.26 6.95
N ASP A 40 -12.58 -9.30 6.82
CA ASP A 40 -11.78 -8.16 6.36
C ASP A 40 -12.15 -7.83 4.91
N ALA A 41 -12.31 -8.84 4.05
CA ALA A 41 -12.68 -8.67 2.66
C ALA A 41 -14.08 -8.06 2.52
N GLU A 42 -15.07 -8.56 3.27
CA GLU A 42 -16.42 -8.00 3.30
C GLU A 42 -16.43 -6.57 3.81
N MET A 43 -15.70 -6.26 4.89
CA MET A 43 -15.59 -4.90 5.40
C MET A 43 -14.93 -3.97 4.37
N TYR A 44 -13.82 -4.39 3.76
CA TYR A 44 -13.12 -3.59 2.74
C TYR A 44 -14.02 -3.20 1.57
N LEU A 45 -14.90 -4.10 1.13
CA LEU A 45 -15.87 -3.81 0.06
C LEU A 45 -16.83 -2.67 0.40
N ASN A 46 -17.11 -2.48 1.69
CA ASN A 46 -17.96 -1.42 2.18
C ASN A 46 -17.22 -0.09 2.38
N LEU A 47 -15.90 -0.03 2.25
CA LEU A 47 -15.12 1.19 2.48
C LEU A 47 -14.99 2.07 1.23
N SER A 48 -14.61 3.33 1.46
CA SER A 48 -14.30 4.31 0.42
C SER A 48 -12.86 4.81 0.54
N GLU A 49 -12.42 5.61 -0.44
CA GLU A 49 -11.13 6.32 -0.41
C GLU A 49 -11.14 7.52 0.55
N ASN A 50 -12.32 7.92 1.03
CA ASN A 50 -12.46 9.02 1.97
C ASN A 50 -12.25 8.54 3.41
N LEU A 51 -11.76 9.44 4.26
CA LEU A 51 -11.62 9.20 5.68
C LEU A 51 -13.01 9.21 6.35
N GLU A 52 -13.45 8.04 6.79
CA GLU A 52 -14.75 7.83 7.43
C GLU A 52 -14.55 7.37 8.89
N THR A 53 -15.41 7.84 9.79
CA THR A 53 -15.43 7.37 11.18
C THR A 53 -15.97 5.95 11.28
N ASP A 54 -15.62 5.25 12.35
CA ASP A 54 -16.21 3.96 12.70
C ASP A 54 -17.74 4.04 12.85
N GLU A 55 -18.28 5.14 13.37
CA GLU A 55 -19.74 5.33 13.44
C GLU A 55 -20.39 5.46 12.05
N GLN A 56 -19.77 6.23 11.13
CA GLN A 56 -20.27 6.36 9.76
C GLN A 56 -20.24 5.02 9.02
N ILE A 57 -19.17 4.26 9.17
CA ILE A 57 -19.02 2.95 8.53
C ILE A 57 -20.06 1.98 9.10
N ALA A 58 -20.24 1.92 10.43
CA ALA A 58 -21.23 1.05 11.06
C ALA A 58 -22.67 1.40 10.66
N ALA A 59 -23.01 2.69 10.59
CA ALA A 59 -24.31 3.14 10.14
C ALA A 59 -24.57 2.74 8.67
N ARG A 60 -23.57 2.86 7.79
CA ARG A 60 -23.68 2.46 6.38
C ARG A 60 -23.86 0.96 6.20
N THR A 61 -23.15 0.15 6.97
CA THR A 61 -23.23 -1.32 6.85
C THR A 61 -24.40 -1.92 7.61
N GLY A 62 -25.03 -1.17 8.52
CA GLY A 62 -26.10 -1.66 9.40
C GLY A 62 -25.62 -2.73 10.38
N GLN A 63 -24.31 -2.81 10.62
CA GLN A 63 -23.69 -3.80 11.51
C GLN A 63 -23.52 -3.25 12.92
N ASP A 64 -23.33 -4.15 13.89
CA ASP A 64 -23.05 -3.77 15.27
C ASP A 64 -21.78 -2.88 15.35
N PRO A 65 -21.85 -1.67 15.94
CA PRO A 65 -20.71 -0.78 16.04
C PRO A 65 -19.49 -1.41 16.72
N LYS A 66 -19.68 -2.26 17.74
CA LYS A 66 -18.55 -2.91 18.43
C LYS A 66 -17.82 -3.89 17.50
N PHE A 67 -18.58 -4.66 16.72
CA PHE A 67 -18.03 -5.55 15.70
C PHE A 67 -17.25 -4.77 14.62
N VAL A 68 -17.82 -3.68 14.09
CA VAL A 68 -17.17 -2.84 13.08
C VAL A 68 -15.87 -2.25 13.60
N ILE A 69 -15.87 -1.71 14.83
CA ILE A 69 -14.67 -1.17 15.47
C ILE A 69 -13.58 -2.23 15.61
N SER A 70 -13.96 -3.44 16.03
CA SER A 70 -13.03 -4.56 16.19
C SER A 70 -12.36 -4.93 14.86
N ILE A 71 -13.15 -5.08 13.80
CA ILE A 71 -12.64 -5.40 12.46
C ILE A 71 -11.75 -4.28 11.92
N LEU A 72 -12.19 -3.02 11.95
CA LEU A 72 -11.41 -1.90 11.42
C LEU A 72 -10.06 -1.76 12.12
N ARG A 73 -10.01 -2.00 13.43
CA ARG A 73 -8.75 -2.00 14.20
C ARG A 73 -7.84 -3.16 13.78
N GLY A 74 -8.39 -4.36 13.63
CA GLY A 74 -7.65 -5.53 13.15
C GLY A 74 -7.08 -5.31 11.75
N MET A 75 -7.89 -4.80 10.83
CA MET A 75 -7.48 -4.46 9.47
C MET A 75 -6.41 -3.37 9.43
N ALA A 76 -6.54 -2.32 10.24
CA ALA A 76 -5.54 -1.26 10.36
C ALA A 76 -4.20 -1.80 10.90
N ALA A 77 -4.24 -2.70 11.88
CA ALA A 77 -3.04 -3.34 12.42
C ALA A 77 -2.32 -4.24 11.39
N LYS A 78 -3.08 -4.87 10.49
CA LYS A 78 -2.56 -5.62 9.33
C LYS A 78 -2.10 -4.74 8.16
N GLY A 79 -2.28 -3.43 8.24
CA GLY A 79 -1.92 -2.52 7.15
C GLY A 79 -2.88 -2.53 5.96
N LEU A 80 -4.12 -3.01 6.14
CA LEU A 80 -5.11 -3.13 5.06
C LEU A 80 -5.89 -1.82 4.80
N LEU A 81 -5.75 -0.84 5.70
CA LEU A 81 -6.47 0.44 5.71
C LEU A 81 -5.51 1.59 6.03
N PHE A 82 -5.93 2.82 5.73
CA PHE A 82 -5.30 4.02 6.26
C PHE A 82 -6.02 4.52 7.52
N PRO A 83 -5.48 4.27 8.72
CA PRO A 83 -6.01 4.85 9.94
C PRO A 83 -5.54 6.30 10.09
N LYS A 84 -6.42 7.17 10.59
CA LYS A 84 -6.08 8.51 11.06
C LYS A 84 -6.78 8.80 12.37
N GLN A 85 -6.08 9.41 13.32
CA GLN A 85 -6.67 9.90 14.56
C GLN A 85 -6.67 11.44 14.54
N LYS A 86 -7.82 12.04 14.83
CA LYS A 86 -7.98 13.49 14.94
C LYS A 86 -9.10 13.80 15.93
N ASP A 87 -8.88 14.76 16.83
CA ASP A 87 -9.88 15.24 17.80
C ASP A 87 -10.54 14.12 18.62
N GLY A 88 -9.75 13.13 19.03
CA GLY A 88 -10.24 11.96 19.78
C GLY A 88 -11.02 10.93 18.96
N LYS A 89 -11.28 11.20 17.66
CA LYS A 89 -11.96 10.28 16.75
C LYS A 89 -10.97 9.51 15.87
N ARG A 90 -11.37 8.32 15.45
CA ARG A 90 -10.63 7.49 14.49
C ARG A 90 -11.34 7.50 13.15
N TYR A 91 -10.54 7.59 12.11
CA TYR A 91 -10.96 7.60 10.73
C TYR A 91 -10.23 6.49 9.98
N TYR A 92 -10.91 5.91 9.00
CA TYR A 92 -10.39 4.84 8.17
C TYR A 92 -10.70 5.14 6.70
N ALA A 93 -9.75 4.84 5.83
CA ALA A 93 -9.94 4.81 4.38
C ALA A 93 -9.40 3.49 3.82
N ALA A 94 -9.98 3.02 2.71
CA ALA A 94 -9.50 1.85 2.00
C ALA A 94 -8.08 2.10 1.45
N ALA A 95 -7.14 1.18 1.73
CA ALA A 95 -5.77 1.31 1.25
C ALA A 95 -5.65 0.74 -0.19
N PRO A 96 -5.16 1.51 -1.19
CA PRO A 96 -4.94 0.99 -2.53
C PRO A 96 -3.82 -0.05 -2.54
N PHE A 97 -3.70 -0.83 -3.61
CA PHE A 97 -2.72 -1.93 -3.67
C PHE A 97 -1.27 -1.47 -3.49
N ALA A 98 -0.76 -0.61 -4.38
CA ALA A 98 0.66 -0.24 -4.39
C ALA A 98 1.04 0.66 -3.19
N HIS A 99 0.50 1.88 -3.14
CA HIS A 99 0.80 2.88 -2.09
C HIS A 99 0.13 2.60 -0.73
N GLY A 100 -0.35 1.38 -0.51
CA GLY A 100 -1.18 1.04 0.64
C GLY A 100 -0.91 -0.38 1.08
N LEU A 101 -1.66 -1.35 0.55
CA LEU A 101 -1.55 -2.75 0.95
C LEU A 101 -0.10 -3.23 0.94
N LEU A 102 0.62 -3.06 -0.18
CA LEU A 102 2.00 -3.50 -0.35
C LEU A 102 2.97 -2.72 0.55
N GLU A 103 2.93 -1.38 0.52
CA GLU A 103 3.82 -0.54 1.36
C GLU A 103 3.64 -0.79 2.86
N ASN A 104 2.41 -1.06 3.30
CA ASN A 104 2.13 -1.31 4.70
C ASN A 104 2.65 -2.68 5.17
N GLN A 105 2.99 -3.61 4.26
CA GLN A 105 3.55 -4.92 4.61
C GLN A 105 5.06 -4.91 4.87
N VAL A 106 5.75 -3.78 4.77
CA VAL A 106 7.23 -3.71 4.92
C VAL A 106 7.74 -4.36 6.21
N LYS A 107 6.95 -4.37 7.29
CA LYS A 107 7.33 -4.97 8.58
C LYS A 107 6.85 -6.42 8.78
N THR A 108 5.94 -6.90 7.93
CA THR A 108 5.21 -8.17 8.12
C THR A 108 5.36 -9.13 6.94
N ILE A 109 6.04 -8.71 5.87
CA ILE A 109 6.26 -9.52 4.68
C ILE A 109 7.09 -10.78 5.02
N ASP A 110 6.52 -11.94 4.70
CA ASP A 110 7.20 -13.24 4.78
C ASP A 110 7.66 -13.69 3.39
N ARG A 111 8.41 -14.80 3.33
CA ARG A 111 8.93 -15.35 2.07
C ARG A 111 7.81 -15.68 1.07
N GLU A 112 6.68 -16.17 1.56
CA GLU A 112 5.56 -16.58 0.72
C GLU A 112 4.89 -15.36 0.08
N LEU A 113 4.59 -14.34 0.87
CA LEU A 113 3.99 -13.10 0.39
C LEU A 113 4.93 -12.35 -0.55
N ALA A 114 6.24 -12.36 -0.27
CA ALA A 114 7.24 -11.79 -1.15
C ALA A 114 7.25 -12.48 -2.53
N ALA A 115 7.23 -13.82 -2.57
CA ALA A 115 7.18 -14.57 -3.81
C ALA A 115 5.88 -14.30 -4.60
N LEU A 116 4.73 -14.25 -3.90
CA LEU A 116 3.45 -13.92 -4.52
C LEU A 116 3.45 -12.51 -5.14
N TYR A 117 4.02 -11.52 -4.45
CA TYR A 117 4.16 -10.18 -5.00
C TYR A 117 5.16 -10.12 -6.15
N GLU A 118 6.28 -10.84 -6.06
CA GLU A 118 7.27 -10.89 -7.13
C GLU A 118 6.66 -11.46 -8.41
N GLU A 119 5.95 -12.58 -8.30
CA GLU A 119 5.30 -13.23 -9.44
C GLU A 119 4.15 -12.36 -9.98
N TYR A 120 3.34 -11.73 -9.12
CA TYR A 120 2.28 -10.83 -9.57
C TYR A 120 2.81 -9.57 -10.28
N VAL A 121 3.83 -8.91 -9.71
CA VAL A 121 4.36 -7.64 -10.24
C VAL A 121 5.24 -7.87 -11.46
N TRP A 122 6.12 -8.87 -11.41
CA TRP A 122 7.16 -9.07 -12.43
C TRP A 122 6.81 -10.13 -13.47
N ALA A 123 6.20 -11.27 -13.09
CA ALA A 123 5.96 -12.37 -14.02
C ALA A 123 4.72 -12.14 -14.89
N GLU A 124 3.65 -11.60 -14.31
CA GLU A 124 2.42 -11.24 -15.04
C GLU A 124 2.54 -9.91 -15.80
N LYS A 125 3.68 -9.20 -15.65
CA LYS A 125 3.95 -7.90 -16.27
C LYS A 125 2.74 -6.98 -16.13
N VAL A 126 2.41 -6.56 -14.89
CA VAL A 126 1.41 -5.50 -14.67
C VAL A 126 1.66 -4.46 -15.74
N PRO A 127 0.70 -4.25 -16.68
CA PRO A 127 1.03 -3.69 -17.97
C PRO A 127 1.77 -2.38 -17.77
N GLU A 128 2.82 -2.17 -18.56
CA GLU A 128 3.46 -0.87 -18.68
C GLU A 128 2.36 0.20 -18.61
N PRO A 129 2.57 1.28 -17.83
CA PRO A 129 1.56 2.32 -17.67
C PRO A 129 0.97 2.60 -19.05
N ARG A 130 -0.36 2.40 -19.13
CA ARG A 130 -1.17 2.50 -20.35
C ARG A 130 -0.56 3.54 -21.27
N ARG A 131 -0.31 3.21 -22.54
CA ARG A 131 0.41 4.12 -23.43
C ARG A 131 -0.29 5.49 -23.48
N PRO A 132 0.46 6.59 -23.65
CA PRO A 132 -0.09 7.95 -23.67
C PRO A 132 -1.24 8.17 -24.67
N GLU A 133 -1.37 7.30 -25.68
CA GLU A 133 -2.49 7.27 -26.62
C GLU A 133 -3.87 7.01 -25.99
N ASP A 134 -3.95 6.44 -24.77
CA ASP A 134 -5.20 6.29 -24.01
C ASP A 134 -5.53 7.57 -23.18
N ALA A 135 -5.42 8.73 -23.84
CA ALA A 135 -5.30 10.08 -23.30
C ALA A 135 -6.45 10.63 -22.43
N ASN A 136 -7.47 9.83 -22.11
CA ASN A 136 -8.63 10.28 -21.32
C ASN A 136 -8.55 9.95 -19.82
N GLN A 137 -7.46 9.36 -19.35
CA GLN A 137 -7.22 9.19 -17.90
C GLN A 137 -5.79 9.62 -17.56
N PRO A 138 -5.59 10.46 -16.52
CA PRO A 138 -4.26 10.92 -16.13
C PRO A 138 -3.42 9.74 -15.67
N LEU A 139 -2.49 9.33 -16.52
CA LEU A 139 -1.42 8.40 -16.19
C LEU A 139 -0.42 9.08 -15.29
N VAL A 140 -0.19 8.45 -14.13
CA VAL A 140 0.80 8.78 -13.10
C VAL A 140 0.48 10.07 -12.32
N PRO A 141 0.34 10.03 -10.97
CA PRO A 141 0.09 11.23 -10.15
C PRO A 141 1.29 12.20 -10.11
N LEU A 142 2.41 11.86 -10.74
CA LEU A 142 3.64 12.62 -10.69
C LEU A 142 3.97 13.17 -12.09
N ARG A 143 3.59 14.43 -12.32
CA ARG A 143 4.13 15.20 -13.44
C ARG A 143 5.49 15.75 -13.04
N SER A 144 6.53 15.42 -13.79
CA SER A 144 7.80 16.13 -13.68
C SER A 144 7.60 17.55 -14.20
N ILE A 145 7.80 18.57 -13.35
CA ILE A 145 7.83 19.97 -13.76
C ILE A 145 9.31 20.35 -13.96
N PRO A 146 9.80 20.42 -15.22
CA PRO A 146 11.17 20.85 -15.46
C PRO A 146 11.30 22.32 -15.11
N ILE A 147 11.93 22.62 -13.99
CA ILE A 147 12.42 23.97 -13.71
C ILE A 147 13.77 24.12 -14.41
N LYS A 148 13.99 25.23 -15.12
CA LYS A 148 15.32 25.62 -15.65
C LYS A 148 16.23 26.09 -14.50
N ALA A 149 16.20 25.40 -13.37
CA ALA A 149 17.10 25.65 -12.28
C ALA A 149 18.45 25.03 -12.65
N PRO A 150 19.56 25.77 -12.57
CA PRO A 150 20.87 25.15 -12.60
C PRO A 150 20.92 24.17 -11.42
N VAL A 151 20.93 22.88 -11.72
CA VAL A 151 21.33 21.89 -10.72
C VAL A 151 22.80 22.18 -10.47
N ASN A 152 23.13 22.67 -9.28
CA ASN A 152 24.53 22.84 -8.89
C ASN A 152 25.08 21.43 -8.69
N ILE A 153 25.56 20.80 -9.77
CA ILE A 153 26.19 19.48 -9.75
C ILE A 153 27.60 19.65 -9.17
N THR A 154 27.70 20.13 -7.94
CA THR A 154 28.76 19.65 -7.07
C THR A 154 28.39 18.21 -6.77
N ARG A 155 28.89 17.29 -7.59
CA ARG A 155 29.15 15.92 -7.19
C ARG A 155 30.55 15.93 -6.57
N PRO A 156 30.76 16.40 -5.33
CA PRO A 156 31.94 15.90 -4.65
C PRO A 156 31.75 14.38 -4.67
N VAL A 157 32.74 13.66 -5.18
CA VAL A 157 32.89 12.28 -4.73
C VAL A 157 33.00 12.44 -3.22
N ALA A 158 31.92 12.18 -2.48
CA ALA A 158 32.06 11.99 -1.05
C ALA A 158 33.09 10.87 -0.94
N PRO A 159 34.28 11.11 -0.35
CA PRO A 159 35.24 10.04 -0.18
C PRO A 159 34.50 8.99 0.62
N TYR A 160 34.11 7.91 -0.08
CA TYR A 160 33.30 6.86 0.49
C TYR A 160 34.07 6.16 1.64
N GLU A 161 35.37 6.43 1.80
CA GLU A 161 36.25 5.62 2.63
C GLU A 161 37.41 6.44 3.21
N ASP A 162 37.13 7.46 4.02
CA ASP A 162 38.09 7.77 5.09
C ASP A 162 37.52 7.37 6.44
N VAL A 163 37.10 6.11 6.50
CA VAL A 163 36.70 5.43 7.75
C VAL A 163 37.77 5.64 8.82
N LYS A 164 39.04 5.71 8.41
CA LYS A 164 40.16 6.00 9.30
C LYS A 164 40.05 7.42 9.88
N ASP A 165 39.91 8.46 9.08
CA ASP A 165 39.77 9.83 9.61
C ASP A 165 38.47 10.01 10.42
N ILE A 166 37.38 9.33 10.04
CA ILE A 166 36.12 9.34 10.81
C ILE A 166 36.33 8.69 12.19
N ILE A 167 37.03 7.55 12.27
CA ILE A 167 37.36 6.88 13.54
C ILE A 167 38.32 7.75 14.37
N MET A 168 39.36 8.29 13.73
CA MET A 168 40.40 9.09 14.40
C MET A 168 39.90 10.46 14.88
N SER A 169 38.80 10.97 14.31
CA SER A 169 38.17 12.22 14.75
C SER A 169 37.20 12.07 15.93
N GLN A 170 36.87 10.85 16.34
CA GLN A 170 36.00 10.65 17.51
C GLN A 170 36.80 10.69 18.82
N GLU A 171 36.37 11.50 19.78
CA GLU A 171 36.96 11.52 21.13
C GLU A 171 36.59 10.28 21.96
N ARG A 172 35.47 9.63 21.66
CA ARG A 172 34.95 8.47 22.38
C ARG A 172 34.29 7.49 21.42
N ILE A 173 34.67 6.22 21.53
CA ILE A 173 34.12 5.12 20.75
C ILE A 173 33.52 4.12 21.72
N ALA A 174 32.22 3.80 21.55
CA ALA A 174 31.54 2.78 22.34
C ALA A 174 31.77 1.40 21.69
N LEU A 175 32.14 0.41 22.50
CA LEU A 175 32.24 -0.99 22.09
C LEU A 175 31.04 -1.75 22.67
N ALA A 176 30.46 -2.65 21.87
CA ALA A 176 29.42 -3.58 22.28
C ALA A 176 30.02 -4.88 22.83
#